data_AF-Q0BGH8-F1
#
_entry.id   AF-Q0BGH8-F1
#
_cell.length_a   1.000
_cell.length_b   1.000
_cell.length_c   1.000
_cell.angle_alpha   90.00
_cell.angle_beta   90.00
_cell.angle_gamma   90.00
#
_symmetry.space_group_name_H-M   'P 1'
#
loop_
_entity.id
_entity.type
_entity.pdbx_description
1 polymer ?
#
loop_
_entity_poly.entity_id
_entity_poly.type
_entity_poly.pdbx_seq_one_letter_code
_entity_poly.pdbx_strand_id
1 'polypeptide(L)'
;MMLASYSIDLLFNEFPRFVKTCVRSFATSLDPQDLENARRSLTRQIYHASNGAMYEPTAALHRLLDSAYIADDVPIGLVEFPAPALRVVPNSAWQGYRDDGVRAIVLFRRRLESGTTTGDQLRMVTWQEFSSGDFRTQLITYPVDESDRTVKQILEDLNSQCAPEKREADLAYWQQVFEYVVKLILYLKLPDAHVEADLA
;
A
#
# COMPACT_ATOMS: atom_id res chain seq x y z
N MET A 1 14.34 -16.65 2.69
CA MET A 1 14.69 -15.64 1.67
C MET A 1 14.81 -14.29 2.36
N MET A 2 15.94 -13.60 2.19
CA MET A 2 16.38 -12.48 3.06
C MET A 2 15.53 -11.19 2.93
N LEU A 3 14.90 -10.93 1.78
CA LEU A 3 14.10 -9.72 1.52
C LEU A 3 12.82 -9.59 2.38
N ALA A 4 12.29 -10.71 2.88
CA ALA A 4 11.10 -10.73 3.72
C ALA A 4 11.32 -10.15 5.12
N SER A 5 12.58 -10.08 5.58
CA SER A 5 12.96 -9.63 6.93
C SER A 5 13.56 -8.22 6.99
N TYR A 6 13.83 -7.58 5.84
CA TYR A 6 14.38 -6.22 5.80
C TYR A 6 13.30 -5.15 5.97
N SER A 7 13.73 -4.00 6.49
CA SER A 7 12.90 -2.78 6.55
C SER A 7 12.54 -2.31 5.14
N ILE A 8 11.24 -2.30 4.85
CA ILE A 8 10.73 -1.84 3.55
C ILE A 8 10.98 -0.35 3.37
N ASP A 9 10.88 0.47 4.43
CA ASP A 9 11.17 1.91 4.37
C ASP A 9 12.61 2.19 3.92
N LEU A 10 13.56 1.44 4.49
CA LEU A 10 14.96 1.55 4.12
C LEU A 10 15.14 1.15 2.65
N LEU A 11 14.63 -0.01 2.25
CA LEU A 11 14.77 -0.49 0.88
C LEU A 11 14.10 0.45 -0.12
N PHE A 12 12.90 0.95 0.17
CA PHE A 12 12.14 1.85 -0.70
C PHE A 12 12.87 3.18 -0.95
N ASN A 13 13.58 3.67 0.05
CA ASN A 13 14.35 4.91 -0.05
C ASN A 13 15.76 4.72 -0.64
N GLU A 14 16.45 3.62 -0.30
CA GLU A 14 17.83 3.38 -0.69
C GLU A 14 17.97 2.70 -2.05
N PHE A 15 17.04 1.84 -2.45
CA PHE A 15 17.16 1.08 -3.69
C PHE A 15 17.26 1.97 -4.94
N PRO A 16 16.47 3.05 -5.10
CA PRO A 16 16.64 3.97 -6.23
C PRO A 16 18.02 4.67 -6.23
N ARG A 17 18.57 4.96 -5.04
CA ARG A 17 19.92 5.55 -4.90
C ARG A 17 21.00 4.56 -5.32
N PHE A 18 20.84 3.30 -4.94
CA PHE A 18 21.70 2.20 -5.37
C PHE A 18 21.66 2.04 -6.90
N VAL A 19 20.47 1.94 -7.50
CA VAL A 19 20.30 1.84 -8.97
C VAL A 19 20.97 3.02 -9.67
N LYS A 20 20.76 4.25 -9.19
CA LYS A 20 21.42 5.45 -9.72
C LYS A 20 22.95 5.37 -9.65
N THR A 21 23.50 4.80 -8.58
CA THR A 21 24.95 4.64 -8.42
C THR A 21 25.49 3.59 -9.39
N CYS A 22 24.80 2.45 -9.55
CA CYS A 22 25.18 1.40 -10.48
C CYS A 22 25.05 1.82 -11.95
N VAL A 23 24.07 2.66 -12.31
CA VAL A 23 23.89 3.11 -13.70
C VAL A 23 24.81 4.28 -14.06
N ARG A 24 25.24 5.09 -13.09
CA ARG A 24 26.29 6.12 -13.31
C ARG A 24 27.59 5.53 -13.86
N SER A 25 27.92 4.29 -13.52
CA SER A 25 29.06 3.58 -14.15
C SER A 25 28.82 3.18 -15.60
N PHE A 26 27.60 3.30 -16.12
CA PHE A 26 27.19 2.93 -17.48
C PHE A 26 26.72 4.14 -18.33
N ALA A 27 27.37 5.30 -18.23
CA ALA A 27 27.24 6.46 -19.15
C ALA A 27 25.83 7.02 -19.50
N THR A 28 24.75 6.45 -18.96
CA THR A 28 23.36 6.82 -19.22
C THR A 28 22.78 7.50 -17.98
N SER A 29 22.16 8.66 -18.16
CA SER A 29 21.44 9.34 -17.09
C SER A 29 20.07 8.69 -16.92
N LEU A 30 19.74 8.27 -15.70
CA LEU A 30 18.39 7.87 -15.34
C LEU A 30 17.49 9.10 -15.19
N ASP A 31 16.28 9.01 -15.72
CA ASP A 31 15.24 10.00 -15.48
C ASP A 31 14.47 9.72 -14.17
N PRO A 32 13.57 10.60 -13.71
CA PRO A 32 12.77 10.35 -12.51
C PRO A 32 11.86 9.13 -12.59
N GLN A 33 11.33 8.78 -13.77
CA GLN A 33 10.44 7.63 -13.96
C GLN A 33 11.20 6.30 -13.84
N ASP A 34 12.47 6.25 -14.21
CA ASP A 34 13.34 5.09 -13.97
C ASP A 34 13.47 4.79 -12.46
N LEU A 35 13.53 5.82 -11.63
CA LEU A 35 13.61 5.67 -10.17
C LEU A 35 12.27 5.19 -9.58
N GLU A 36 11.15 5.67 -10.10
CA GLU A 36 9.83 5.13 -9.76
C GLU A 36 9.70 3.67 -10.19
N ASN A 37 10.25 3.30 -11.34
CA ASN A 37 10.27 1.92 -11.84
C ASN A 37 11.08 1.01 -10.93
N ALA A 38 12.21 1.51 -10.42
CA ALA A 38 13.02 0.82 -9.42
C ALA A 38 12.22 0.55 -8.14
N ARG A 39 11.50 1.56 -7.60
CA ARG A 39 10.62 1.38 -6.43
C ARG A 39 9.52 0.37 -6.69
N ARG A 40 8.83 0.46 -7.83
CA ARG A 40 7.77 -0.48 -8.23
C ARG A 40 8.29 -1.91 -8.33
N SER A 41 9.46 -2.10 -8.97
CA SER A 41 10.11 -3.40 -9.11
C SER A 41 10.49 -4.00 -7.76
N LEU A 42 11.09 -3.19 -6.87
CA LEU A 42 11.43 -3.60 -5.52
C LEU A 42 10.18 -4.05 -4.74
N THR A 43 9.12 -3.25 -4.73
CA THR A 43 7.87 -3.59 -4.04
C THR A 43 7.32 -4.92 -4.52
N ARG A 44 7.36 -5.19 -5.84
CA ARG A 44 6.94 -6.47 -6.42
C ARG A 44 7.81 -7.63 -5.95
N GLN A 45 9.14 -7.45 -5.90
CA GLN A 45 10.06 -8.48 -5.41
C GLN A 45 9.80 -8.79 -3.93
N ILE A 46 9.60 -7.77 -3.10
CA ILE A 46 9.27 -7.89 -1.68
C ILE A 46 7.93 -8.61 -1.49
N TYR A 47 6.93 -8.28 -2.31
CA TYR A 47 5.61 -8.93 -2.31
C TYR A 47 5.70 -10.42 -2.61
N HIS A 48 6.35 -10.80 -3.71
CA HIS A 48 6.55 -12.21 -4.04
C HIS A 48 7.38 -12.92 -2.96
N ALA A 49 8.36 -12.22 -2.37
CA ALA A 49 9.16 -12.74 -1.29
C ALA A 49 8.42 -12.99 0.03
N SER A 50 7.28 -12.33 0.21
CA SER A 50 6.41 -12.48 1.37
C SER A 50 5.29 -13.50 1.15
N ASN A 51 5.31 -14.28 0.05
CA ASN A 51 4.20 -15.17 -0.33
C ASN A 51 2.86 -14.43 -0.37
N GLY A 52 2.87 -13.24 -1.00
CA GLY A 52 1.69 -12.37 -0.98
C GLY A 52 0.51 -12.94 -1.76
N ALA A 53 -0.71 -12.58 -1.32
CA ALA A 53 -1.95 -12.87 -2.02
C ALA A 53 -2.39 -11.66 -2.86
N MET A 54 -3.03 -11.89 -4.01
CA MET A 54 -3.55 -10.82 -4.88
C MET A 54 -5.07 -10.92 -4.97
N TYR A 55 -5.75 -9.78 -4.89
CA TYR A 55 -7.20 -9.70 -5.06
C TYR A 55 -7.55 -8.59 -6.04
N GLU A 56 -8.50 -8.90 -6.93
CA GLU A 56 -9.09 -7.97 -7.87
C GLU A 56 -10.60 -7.91 -7.62
N PRO A 57 -11.10 -6.89 -6.90
CA PRO A 57 -12.53 -6.79 -6.61
C PRO A 57 -13.36 -6.67 -7.89
N THR A 58 -14.45 -7.44 -7.98
CA THR A 58 -15.41 -7.29 -9.07
C THR A 58 -16.02 -5.89 -9.06
N ALA A 59 -16.54 -5.43 -10.21
CA ALA A 59 -17.21 -4.12 -10.28
C ALA A 59 -18.43 -4.01 -9.34
N ALA A 60 -19.11 -5.13 -9.07
CA ALA A 60 -20.24 -5.17 -8.14
C ALA A 60 -19.78 -5.02 -6.68
N LEU A 61 -18.77 -5.80 -6.27
CA LEU A 61 -18.17 -5.67 -4.94
C LEU A 61 -17.61 -4.26 -4.75
N HIS A 62 -16.91 -3.73 -5.75
CA HIS A 62 -16.40 -2.35 -5.74
C HIS A 62 -17.48 -1.34 -5.38
N ARG A 63 -18.61 -1.33 -6.10
CA ARG A 63 -19.72 -0.39 -5.84
C ARG A 63 -20.29 -0.51 -4.43
N LEU A 64 -20.35 -1.74 -3.91
CA LEU A 64 -20.79 -1.99 -2.53
C LEU A 64 -19.81 -1.35 -1.52
N LEU A 65 -18.51 -1.61 -1.67
CA LEU A 65 -17.48 -1.05 -0.78
C LEU A 65 -17.47 0.48 -0.86
N ASP A 66 -17.59 1.06 -2.05
CA ASP A 66 -17.62 2.52 -2.26
C ASP A 66 -18.78 3.19 -1.51
N SER A 67 -19.96 2.54 -1.46
CA SER A 67 -21.15 3.09 -0.80
C SER A 67 -21.18 2.98 0.73
N ALA A 68 -20.29 2.19 1.33
CA ALA A 68 -20.35 1.84 2.75
C ALA A 68 -19.48 2.76 3.61
N TYR A 69 -20.05 3.62 4.45
CA TYR A 69 -19.28 4.49 5.36
C TYR A 69 -18.93 3.79 6.67
N ILE A 70 -18.01 2.83 6.61
CA ILE A 70 -17.65 2.00 7.79
C ILE A 70 -16.17 2.02 8.17
N ALA A 71 -15.28 2.52 7.30
CA ALA A 71 -13.84 2.31 7.48
C ALA A 71 -13.24 3.13 8.62
N ASP A 72 -13.70 4.37 8.82
CA ASP A 72 -13.10 5.34 9.74
C ASP A 72 -13.05 4.85 11.19
N ASP A 73 -14.11 4.15 11.62
CA ASP A 73 -14.29 3.67 13.00
C ASP A 73 -13.72 2.26 13.23
N VAL A 74 -13.16 1.62 12.20
CA VAL A 74 -12.63 0.26 12.32
C VAL A 74 -11.31 0.30 13.10
N PRO A 75 -11.20 -0.41 14.23
CA PRO A 75 -9.92 -0.59 14.91
C PRO A 75 -8.95 -1.33 14.00
N ILE A 76 -7.71 -0.85 13.92
CA ILE A 76 -6.69 -1.43 13.04
C ILE A 76 -6.36 -2.89 13.40
N GLY A 77 -6.55 -3.28 14.66
CA GLY A 77 -6.43 -4.66 15.12
C GLY A 77 -7.42 -5.63 14.46
N LEU A 78 -8.58 -5.14 14.02
CA LEU A 78 -9.56 -5.97 13.28
C LEU A 78 -9.14 -6.23 11.83
N VAL A 79 -8.13 -5.52 11.33
CA VAL A 79 -7.61 -5.70 9.96
C VAL A 79 -6.58 -6.84 9.98
N GLU A 80 -7.05 -8.07 9.79
CA GLU A 80 -6.18 -9.25 9.63
C GLU A 80 -6.05 -9.60 8.15
N PHE A 81 -4.82 -9.83 7.72
CA PHE A 81 -4.53 -10.11 6.33
C PHE A 81 -4.65 -11.61 6.06
N PRO A 82 -5.19 -12.00 4.89
CA PRO A 82 -5.24 -13.41 4.49
C PRO A 82 -3.84 -14.00 4.20
N ALA A 83 -2.83 -13.15 4.05
CA ALA A 83 -1.43 -13.52 3.81
C ALA A 83 -0.47 -12.46 4.38
N PRO A 84 0.83 -12.76 4.57
CA PRO A 84 1.81 -11.80 5.11
C PRO A 84 1.98 -10.52 4.25
N ALA A 85 1.66 -10.60 2.97
CA ALA A 85 1.51 -9.46 2.08
C ALA A 85 0.22 -9.58 1.27
N LEU A 86 -0.41 -8.45 0.99
CA LEU A 86 -1.65 -8.36 0.24
C LEU A 86 -1.46 -7.37 -0.91
N ARG A 87 -1.84 -7.75 -2.13
CA ARG A 87 -1.93 -6.83 -3.26
C ARG A 87 -3.39 -6.71 -3.67
N VAL A 88 -3.86 -5.48 -3.77
CA VAL A 88 -5.17 -5.14 -4.30
C VAL A 88 -4.98 -4.44 -5.62
N VAL A 89 -5.66 -4.92 -6.66
CA VAL A 89 -5.79 -4.22 -7.95
C VAL A 89 -7.21 -3.62 -7.96
N PRO A 90 -7.35 -2.31 -7.74
CA PRO A 90 -8.66 -1.69 -7.68
C PRO A 90 -9.40 -1.81 -9.01
N ASN A 91 -10.74 -1.91 -8.95
CA ASN A 91 -11.57 -1.90 -10.15
C ASN A 91 -11.58 -0.50 -10.80
N SER A 92 -11.65 -0.45 -12.13
CA SER A 92 -11.68 0.83 -12.87
C SER A 92 -12.91 1.70 -12.60
N ALA A 93 -13.97 1.13 -12.01
CA ALA A 93 -15.14 1.87 -11.55
C ALA A 93 -14.88 2.72 -10.30
N TRP A 94 -13.76 2.52 -9.58
CA TRP A 94 -13.42 3.29 -8.39
C TRP A 94 -13.04 4.72 -8.72
N GLN A 95 -13.53 5.67 -7.92
CA GLN A 95 -13.15 7.08 -8.07
C GLN A 95 -11.63 7.26 -7.93
N GLY A 96 -10.98 6.51 -7.04
CA GLY A 96 -9.52 6.55 -6.88
C GLY A 96 -8.74 5.94 -8.04
N TYR A 97 -9.42 5.28 -8.99
CA TYR A 97 -8.84 4.75 -10.23
C TYR A 97 -9.03 5.71 -11.42
N ARG A 98 -10.07 6.55 -11.41
CA ARG A 98 -10.35 7.52 -12.48
C ARG A 98 -9.30 8.61 -12.50
N ASP A 99 -8.99 9.11 -13.70
CA ASP A 99 -8.16 10.29 -13.99
C ASP A 99 -7.00 10.51 -13.01
N ASP A 100 -5.82 10.00 -13.38
CA ASP A 100 -4.64 9.96 -12.52
C ASP A 100 -4.83 9.08 -11.27
N GLY A 101 -5.16 7.80 -11.48
CA GLY A 101 -5.63 6.92 -10.41
C GLY A 101 -4.66 5.84 -9.94
N VAL A 102 -4.98 5.25 -8.79
CA VAL A 102 -4.25 4.15 -8.16
C VAL A 102 -4.54 2.84 -8.89
N ARG A 103 -3.48 2.24 -9.44
CA ARG A 103 -3.50 0.97 -10.19
C ARG A 103 -3.23 -0.24 -9.32
N ALA A 104 -2.51 -0.07 -8.22
CA ALA A 104 -2.27 -1.13 -7.26
C ALA A 104 -2.02 -0.56 -5.87
N ILE A 105 -2.44 -1.33 -4.86
CA ILE A 105 -2.16 -1.08 -3.45
C ILE A 105 -1.53 -2.35 -2.90
N VAL A 106 -0.34 -2.25 -2.30
CA VAL A 106 0.38 -3.37 -1.73
C VAL A 106 0.56 -3.13 -0.24
N LEU A 107 0.06 -4.06 0.57
CA LEU A 107 0.13 -4.02 2.01
C LEU A 107 1.09 -5.08 2.52
N PHE A 108 1.87 -4.71 3.52
CA PHE A 108 2.76 -5.60 4.24
C PHE A 108 2.48 -5.45 5.72
N ARG A 109 2.23 -6.58 6.39
CA ARG A 109 2.22 -6.64 7.85
C ARG A 109 3.45 -7.41 8.26
N ARG A 110 4.42 -6.72 8.87
CA ARG A 110 5.67 -7.33 9.31
C ARG A 110 5.95 -6.94 10.75
N ARG A 111 6.37 -7.91 11.54
CA ARG A 111 7.01 -7.66 12.83
C ARG A 111 8.41 -7.12 12.56
N LEU A 112 8.69 -5.91 13.02
CA LEU A 112 10.04 -5.36 12.98
C LEU A 112 10.69 -5.59 14.33
N GLU A 113 11.86 -6.22 14.33
CA GLU A 113 12.73 -6.31 15.48
C GLU A 113 13.82 -5.24 15.32
N SER A 114 13.74 -4.16 16.09
CA SER A 114 14.77 -3.12 16.10
C SER A 114 15.29 -2.93 17.52
N GLY A 115 16.42 -3.57 17.82
CA GLY A 115 17.05 -3.49 19.15
C GLY A 115 16.14 -4.08 20.24
N THR A 116 15.64 -3.23 21.15
CA THR A 116 14.81 -3.60 22.29
C THR A 116 13.30 -3.52 22.04
N THR A 117 12.87 -3.02 20.87
CA THR A 117 11.46 -2.85 20.54
C THR A 117 11.08 -3.82 19.42
N THR A 118 10.11 -4.70 19.72
CA THR A 118 9.43 -5.52 18.72
C THR A 118 8.01 -5.01 18.56
N GLY A 119 7.67 -4.53 17.37
CA GLY A 119 6.33 -4.00 17.06
C GLY A 119 5.84 -4.50 15.71
N ASP A 120 4.54 -4.69 15.58
CA ASP A 120 3.90 -5.00 14.31
C ASP A 120 3.79 -3.70 13.51
N GLN A 121 4.18 -3.71 12.25
CA GLN A 121 4.08 -2.54 11.39
C GLN A 121 3.27 -2.86 10.15
N LEU A 122 2.28 -2.00 9.90
CA LEU A 122 1.54 -1.94 8.66
C LEU A 122 2.26 -1.01 7.71
N ARG A 123 2.55 -1.50 6.51
CA ARG A 123 3.09 -0.69 5.43
C ARG A 123 2.19 -0.78 4.24
N MET A 124 1.94 0.35 3.60
CA MET A 124 1.10 0.43 2.42
C MET A 124 1.85 1.18 1.33
N VAL A 125 2.02 0.51 0.20
CA VAL A 125 2.62 1.08 -1.01
C VAL A 125 1.53 1.22 -2.06
N THR A 126 1.35 2.41 -2.61
CA THR A 126 0.46 2.64 -3.74
C THR A 126 1.25 2.84 -5.01
N TRP A 127 0.67 2.43 -6.13
CA TRP A 127 1.12 2.77 -7.47
C TRP A 127 0.00 3.55 -8.16
N GLN A 128 0.26 4.82 -8.45
CA GLN A 128 -0.64 5.71 -9.15
C GLN A 128 -0.09 6.02 -10.53
N GLU A 129 -0.93 5.97 -11.56
CA GLU A 129 -0.56 6.27 -12.94
C GLU A 129 -1.33 7.50 -13.41
N PHE A 130 -0.60 8.43 -14.03
CA PHE A 130 -1.11 9.69 -14.54
C PHE A 130 -1.39 9.60 -16.03
N SER A 131 -2.33 10.41 -16.50
CA SER A 131 -2.71 10.59 -17.89
C SER A 131 -1.54 11.04 -18.79
N SER A 132 -0.50 11.65 -18.22
CA SER A 132 0.76 11.95 -18.91
C SER A 132 1.57 10.70 -19.29
N GLY A 133 1.22 9.53 -18.75
CA GLY A 133 2.02 8.30 -18.82
C GLY A 133 3.06 8.18 -17.70
N ASP A 134 3.24 9.22 -16.89
CA ASP A 134 4.04 9.17 -15.67
C ASP A 134 3.36 8.29 -14.62
N PHE A 135 4.13 7.80 -13.64
CA PHE A 135 3.56 7.18 -12.47
C PHE A 135 4.30 7.59 -11.20
N ARG A 136 3.66 7.36 -10.06
CA ARG A 136 4.17 7.68 -8.72
C ARG A 136 3.95 6.51 -7.81
N THR A 137 4.99 6.16 -7.07
CA THR A 137 4.88 5.25 -5.93
C THR A 137 4.89 6.05 -4.63
N GLN A 138 3.99 5.71 -3.70
CA GLN A 138 3.98 6.30 -2.37
C GLN A 138 3.99 5.18 -1.33
N LEU A 139 4.63 5.43 -0.19
CA LEU A 139 4.74 4.50 0.93
C LEU A 139 4.30 5.22 2.19
N ILE A 140 3.46 4.58 2.98
CA ILE A 140 3.23 4.91 4.39
C ILE A 140 3.56 3.72 5.26
N THR A 141 3.98 4.04 6.49
CA THR A 141 4.29 3.06 7.52
C THR A 141 3.61 3.50 8.81
N TYR A 142 2.91 2.57 9.45
CA TYR A 142 2.18 2.82 10.68
C TYR A 142 2.41 1.68 11.69
N PRO A 143 2.74 2.01 12.96
CA PRO A 143 2.86 1.02 14.02
C PRO A 143 1.47 0.49 14.43
N VAL A 144 1.31 -0.84 14.49
CA VAL A 144 0.05 -1.51 14.84
C VAL A 144 0.05 -1.96 16.32
N ASP A 145 0.93 -1.36 17.12
CA ASP A 145 1.15 -1.73 18.52
C ASP A 145 -0.09 -1.43 19.38
N GLU A 146 -0.86 -0.40 19.00
CA GLU A 146 -2.13 -0.02 19.61
C GLU A 146 -3.31 -0.48 18.74
N SER A 147 -3.72 -1.76 18.92
CA SER A 147 -4.75 -2.41 18.11
C SER A 147 -6.12 -1.71 18.11
N ASP A 148 -6.42 -0.95 19.16
CA ASP A 148 -7.71 -0.30 19.36
C ASP A 148 -7.83 1.03 18.61
N ARG A 149 -6.73 1.53 18.05
CA ARG A 149 -6.76 2.77 17.27
C ARG A 149 -7.54 2.60 15.99
N THR A 150 -8.43 3.55 15.71
CA THR A 150 -9.27 3.53 14.52
C THR A 150 -8.53 4.07 13.30
N VAL A 151 -8.93 3.65 12.10
CA VAL A 151 -8.38 4.16 10.83
C VAL A 151 -8.38 5.69 10.78
N LYS A 152 -9.43 6.33 11.29
CA LYS A 152 -9.50 7.80 11.38
C LYS A 152 -8.36 8.38 12.23
N GLN A 153 -8.12 7.84 13.42
CA GLN A 153 -7.04 8.30 14.29
C GLN A 153 -5.66 8.08 13.64
N ILE A 154 -5.50 7.00 12.87
CA ILE A 154 -4.28 6.72 12.11
C ILE A 154 -4.05 7.81 11.05
N LEU A 155 -5.09 8.14 10.30
CA LEU A 155 -5.02 9.17 9.25
C LEU A 155 -4.73 10.55 9.85
N GLU A 156 -5.33 10.91 10.99
CA GLU A 156 -5.06 12.17 11.71
C GLU A 156 -3.59 12.29 12.16
N ASP A 157 -2.97 11.19 12.60
CA ASP A 157 -1.55 11.15 12.95
C ASP A 157 -0.64 11.31 11.74
N LEU A 158 -0.92 10.57 10.67
CA LEU A 158 -0.17 10.67 9.41
C LEU A 158 -0.25 12.09 8.85
N ASN A 159 -1.43 12.71 8.93
CA ASN A 159 -1.68 14.07 8.50
C ASN A 159 -0.85 15.11 9.29
N SER A 160 -0.71 14.89 10.59
CA SER A 160 0.08 15.75 11.48
C SER A 160 1.58 15.72 11.16
N GLN A 161 2.06 14.63 10.54
CA GLN A 161 3.44 14.46 10.10
C GLN A 161 3.71 15.06 8.71
N CYS A 162 2.67 15.33 7.91
CA CYS A 162 2.82 15.95 6.59
C CYS A 162 3.12 17.46 6.68
N ALA A 163 3.87 17.95 5.68
CA ALA A 163 4.11 19.38 5.49
C ALA A 163 2.77 20.13 5.29
N PRO A 164 2.58 21.32 5.89
CA PRO A 164 1.29 22.02 5.88
C PRO A 164 0.69 22.22 4.48
N GLU A 165 1.54 22.48 3.48
CA GLU A 165 1.15 22.77 2.10
C GLU A 165 0.54 21.58 1.35
N LYS A 166 0.82 20.34 1.79
CA LYS A 166 0.35 19.10 1.12
C LYS A 166 -0.63 18.31 1.96
N ARG A 167 -0.88 18.79 3.18
CA ARG A 167 -1.62 18.10 4.23
C ARG A 167 -3.02 17.64 3.77
N GLU A 168 -3.81 18.56 3.21
CA GLU A 168 -5.18 18.27 2.79
C GLU A 168 -5.26 17.25 1.63
N ALA A 169 -4.42 17.42 0.60
CA ALA A 169 -4.41 16.53 -0.56
C ALA A 169 -3.86 15.14 -0.22
N ASP A 170 -2.80 15.06 0.58
CA ASP A 170 -2.23 13.78 1.03
C ASP A 170 -3.19 13.06 1.98
N LEU A 171 -3.90 13.78 2.86
CA LEU A 171 -4.93 13.21 3.71
C LEU A 171 -6.08 12.63 2.90
N ALA A 172 -6.65 13.41 1.97
CA ALA A 172 -7.75 12.95 1.13
C ALA A 172 -7.35 11.70 0.32
N TYR A 173 -6.12 11.70 -0.21
CA TYR A 173 -5.56 10.56 -0.91
C TYR A 173 -5.48 9.31 -0.03
N TRP A 174 -4.84 9.41 1.14
CA TRP A 174 -4.68 8.26 2.02
C TRP A 174 -5.99 7.82 2.66
N GLN A 175 -6.90 8.75 2.96
CA GLN A 175 -8.24 8.42 3.42
C GLN A 175 -8.95 7.53 2.40
N GLN A 176 -8.94 7.93 1.13
CA GLN A 176 -9.56 7.14 0.06
C GLN A 176 -8.94 5.74 -0.07
N VAL A 177 -7.62 5.62 0.03
CA VAL A 177 -6.89 4.35 -0.08
C VAL A 177 -7.18 3.43 1.12
N PHE A 178 -7.10 3.96 2.35
CA PHE A 178 -7.41 3.19 3.56
C PHE A 178 -8.87 2.75 3.57
N GLU A 179 -9.78 3.66 3.24
CA GLU A 179 -11.20 3.39 3.17
C GLU A 179 -11.50 2.21 2.23
N TYR A 180 -10.87 2.19 1.06
CA TYR A 180 -11.02 1.11 0.11
C TYR A 180 -10.49 -0.24 0.64
N VAL A 181 -9.25 -0.24 1.12
CA VAL A 181 -8.58 -1.48 1.52
C VAL A 181 -9.19 -2.08 2.79
N VAL A 182 -9.53 -1.26 3.78
CA VAL A 182 -10.12 -1.73 5.04
C VAL A 182 -11.45 -2.41 4.76
N LYS A 183 -12.33 -1.81 3.96
CA LYS A 183 -13.60 -2.43 3.58
C LYS A 183 -13.40 -3.75 2.85
N LEU A 184 -12.43 -3.81 1.93
CA LEU A 184 -12.12 -5.05 1.23
C LEU A 184 -11.62 -6.13 2.19
N ILE A 185 -10.73 -5.80 3.12
CA ILE A 185 -10.23 -6.78 4.10
C ILE A 185 -11.34 -7.26 5.02
N LEU A 186 -12.24 -6.37 5.45
CA LEU A 186 -13.41 -6.75 6.22
C LEU A 186 -14.34 -7.68 5.44
N TYR A 187 -14.53 -7.42 4.13
CA TYR A 187 -15.26 -8.34 3.26
C TYR A 187 -14.58 -9.72 3.20
N LEU A 188 -13.27 -9.78 3.00
CA LEU A 188 -12.51 -11.03 2.92
C LEU A 188 -12.52 -11.84 4.23
N LYS A 189 -12.84 -11.22 5.36
CA LYS A 189 -13.03 -11.91 6.64
C LYS A 189 -14.38 -12.60 6.79
N LEU A 190 -15.36 -12.26 5.97
CA LEU A 190 -16.68 -12.87 6.05
C LEU A 190 -16.58 -14.35 5.66
N PRO A 191 -17.21 -15.28 6.41
CA PRO A 191 -17.20 -16.70 6.07
C PRO A 191 -17.71 -17.00 4.65
N ASP A 192 -18.67 -16.20 4.19
CA ASP A 192 -19.32 -16.33 2.89
C ASP A 192 -18.75 -15.35 1.85
N ALA A 193 -17.53 -14.85 2.08
CA ALA A 193 -16.82 -14.04 1.10
C ALA A 193 -16.63 -14.84 -0.19
N HIS A 194 -17.16 -14.32 -1.29
CA HIS A 194 -17.06 -14.97 -2.59
C HIS A 194 -15.73 -14.60 -3.23
N VAL A 195 -14.78 -15.52 -3.18
CA VAL A 195 -13.46 -15.39 -3.79
C VAL A 195 -13.27 -16.52 -4.78
N GLU A 196 -13.12 -16.16 -6.05
CA GLU A 196 -12.75 -17.10 -7.11
C GLU A 196 -11.24 -17.08 -7.26
N ALA A 197 -10.61 -18.27 -7.17
CA ALA A 197 -9.20 -18.39 -7.48
C ALA A 197 -9.01 -18.20 -8.99
N ASP A 198 -8.05 -17.37 -9.36
CA ASP A 198 -7.63 -17.26 -10.75
C ASP A 198 -7.01 -18.61 -11.16
N LEU A 199 -7.76 -19.39 -11.92
CA LEU A 199 -7.29 -20.67 -12.48
C LEU A 199 -6.36 -20.32 -13.64
N ALA A 200 -5.07 -20.27 -13.34
CA ALA A 200 -4.00 -20.12 -14.33
C ALA A 200 -4.09 -21.13 -15.49
#